data_AF-V4NPN2-F1
#
_entry.id   AF-V4NPN2-F1
#
_cell.length_a   1.000
_cell.length_b   1.000
_cell.length_c   1.000
_cell.angle_alpha   90.00
_cell.angle_beta   90.00
_cell.angle_gamma   90.00
#
_symmetry.space_group_name_H-M   'P 1'
#
loop_
_entity.id
_entity.type
_entity.pdbx_description
1 polymer ?
#
loop_
_entity_poly.entity_id
_entity_poly.type
_entity_poly.pdbx_seq_one_letter_code
_entity_poly.pdbx_strand_id
1 'polypeptide(L)'
;MVGKSFLGLGAALALLVASGSALAVTPEQSARIDLIVKQAMDANQTPSAQIAVVEKGKIAFSKAYGLAQIGPDVPATTASRYQIASVSKAFTAAAVMLLVDEGKLSMEDKVAKWFPDLTQSGDITIRQLLSHTSGYSDYWPQDYVMPSVQGQTTPRAILDQFAKAPLDYQPGEDWQYSNTGYVVAGQIVEEVSGKPLYKFIEEHIFKPAGITDGLDASAVDLKAPDALGYQRQGLGPNRLTPKAGRGWPYASWPLALTAEDVARWDLTLIRRSLLSPTGHDIQIQTVKLNNGKDTGYGMGWFVAKANGRTLVNHGGEGAGYLTENRIYLEDGVAIVVLTNTMTGSAHTDIADRIAYILLPQQGVDAKVLAAFEGLQKGEADRAVFTDNFNDFLTDRALADHRQNLGTMGGPLQFTLARSSNRGGMEARSYRIRMENGKDLRLSVYVTKDGKFEQFLVYGVN
;
A
#
# COMPACT_ATOMS: atom_id res chain seq x y z
N MET A 1 -24.20 36.85 -69.95
CA MET A 1 -23.96 37.27 -68.55
C MET A 1 -23.23 36.14 -67.86
N VAL A 2 -21.98 36.40 -67.47
CA VAL A 2 -21.02 35.41 -66.96
C VAL A 2 -21.37 35.11 -65.50
N GLY A 3 -21.65 33.85 -65.18
CA GLY A 3 -21.70 33.34 -63.81
C GLY A 3 -20.65 32.25 -63.66
N LYS A 4 -19.52 32.57 -63.00
CA LYS A 4 -18.55 31.58 -62.53
C LYS A 4 -18.48 31.68 -61.01
N SER A 5 -18.97 30.64 -60.37
CA SER A 5 -18.98 30.44 -58.92
C SER A 5 -17.57 30.29 -58.38
N PHE A 6 -17.25 31.03 -57.32
CA PHE A 6 -16.03 30.85 -56.52
C PHE A 6 -16.16 29.59 -55.66
N LEU A 7 -15.25 28.63 -55.85
CA LEU A 7 -14.96 27.59 -54.86
C LEU A 7 -14.12 28.21 -53.73
N GLY A 8 -14.71 28.33 -52.55
CA GLY A 8 -13.96 28.58 -51.32
C GLY A 8 -13.42 27.26 -50.77
N LEU A 9 -12.11 27.02 -50.89
CA LEU A 9 -11.42 25.97 -50.15
C LEU A 9 -11.37 26.37 -48.67
N GLY A 10 -12.26 25.79 -47.86
CA GLY A 10 -12.14 25.82 -46.40
C GLY A 10 -11.07 24.82 -45.97
N ALA A 11 -9.86 25.30 -45.67
CA ALA A 11 -8.84 24.50 -45.00
C ALA A 11 -9.28 24.24 -43.56
N ALA A 12 -9.86 23.06 -43.29
CA ALA A 12 -10.11 22.59 -41.94
C ALA A 12 -8.76 22.22 -41.30
N LEU A 13 -8.23 23.12 -40.46
CA LEU A 13 -7.09 22.85 -39.61
C LEU A 13 -7.53 21.84 -38.55
N ALA A 14 -7.27 20.55 -38.78
CA ALA A 14 -7.44 19.53 -37.77
C ALA A 14 -6.42 19.78 -36.66
N LEU A 15 -6.87 20.34 -35.52
CA LEU A 15 -6.13 20.28 -34.28
C LEU A 15 -6.00 18.80 -33.91
N LEU A 16 -4.83 18.19 -34.18
CA LEU A 16 -4.40 17.03 -33.43
C LEU A 16 -4.28 17.50 -31.97
N VAL A 17 -5.31 17.24 -31.18
CA VAL A 17 -5.14 17.12 -29.74
C VAL A 17 -4.24 15.91 -29.57
N ALA A 18 -2.94 16.15 -29.42
CA ALA A 18 -2.02 15.15 -28.94
C ALA A 18 -2.52 14.78 -27.54
N SER A 19 -3.30 13.70 -27.46
CA SER A 19 -3.61 13.01 -26.22
C SER A 19 -2.28 12.56 -25.66
N GLY A 20 -1.67 13.42 -24.85
CA GLY A 20 -0.41 13.19 -24.18
C GLY A 20 -0.54 11.88 -23.42
N SER A 21 0.01 10.81 -23.99
CA SER A 21 0.15 9.54 -23.32
C SER A 21 1.23 9.76 -22.27
N ALA A 22 0.84 10.29 -21.10
CA ALA A 22 1.73 10.73 -20.03
C ALA A 22 2.43 9.56 -19.31
N LEU A 23 3.25 8.79 -20.05
CA LEU A 23 4.23 7.74 -19.71
C LEU A 23 3.81 6.57 -18.77
N ALA A 24 4.41 5.40 -18.98
CA ALA A 24 4.58 4.39 -17.93
C ALA A 24 5.86 4.76 -17.16
N VAL A 25 6.11 4.17 -15.97
CA VAL A 25 7.35 4.35 -15.19
C VAL A 25 8.57 4.52 -16.12
N THR A 26 9.13 5.74 -16.16
CA THR A 26 10.20 6.09 -17.09
C THR A 26 11.51 5.40 -16.69
N PRO A 27 12.52 5.32 -17.59
CA PRO A 27 13.84 4.81 -17.23
C PRO A 27 14.45 5.54 -16.02
N GLU A 28 14.26 6.86 -15.93
CA GLU A 28 14.72 7.67 -14.80
C GLU A 28 13.98 7.32 -13.52
N GLN A 29 12.65 7.21 -13.56
CA GLN A 29 11.86 6.79 -12.40
C GLN A 29 12.26 5.37 -11.96
N SER A 30 12.43 4.44 -12.91
CA SER A 30 12.88 3.06 -12.65
C SER A 30 14.25 3.02 -11.96
N ALA A 31 15.22 3.83 -12.39
CA ALA A 31 16.52 3.93 -11.74
C ALA A 31 16.44 4.50 -10.32
N ARG A 32 15.55 5.48 -10.09
CA ARG A 32 15.30 6.03 -8.75
C ARG A 32 14.61 5.01 -7.83
N ILE A 33 13.70 4.20 -8.36
CA ILE A 33 13.08 3.08 -7.63
C ILE A 33 14.15 2.05 -7.24
N ASP A 34 15.05 1.67 -8.16
CA ASP A 34 16.18 0.77 -7.85
C ASP A 34 17.05 1.30 -6.69
N LEU A 35 17.29 2.61 -6.66
CA LEU A 35 18.05 3.27 -5.59
C LEU A 35 17.29 3.25 -4.25
N ILE A 36 15.98 3.55 -4.27
CA ILE A 36 15.12 3.48 -3.09
C ILE A 36 15.18 2.08 -2.47
N VAL A 37 14.96 1.05 -3.28
CA VAL A 37 14.89 -0.33 -2.80
C VAL A 37 16.21 -0.76 -2.16
N LYS A 38 17.35 -0.49 -2.83
CA LYS A 38 18.67 -0.80 -2.26
C LYS A 38 18.90 -0.11 -0.93
N GLN A 39 18.65 1.21 -0.86
CA GLN A 39 18.86 1.97 0.39
C GLN A 39 17.96 1.49 1.52
N ALA A 40 16.68 1.21 1.24
CA ALA A 40 15.75 0.72 2.24
C ALA A 40 16.13 -0.68 2.72
N MET A 41 16.53 -1.58 1.82
CA MET A 41 16.99 -2.92 2.18
C MET A 41 18.28 -2.88 3.01
N ASP A 42 19.26 -2.07 2.62
CA ASP A 42 20.53 -1.93 3.34
C ASP A 42 20.30 -1.37 4.76
N ALA A 43 19.48 -0.33 4.88
CA ALA A 43 19.16 0.30 6.17
C ALA A 43 18.44 -0.66 7.14
N ASN A 44 17.66 -1.62 6.62
CA ASN A 44 16.87 -2.54 7.41
C ASN A 44 17.47 -3.96 7.50
N GLN A 45 18.55 -4.24 6.77
CA GLN A 45 19.13 -5.59 6.60
C GLN A 45 18.10 -6.60 6.06
N THR A 46 17.30 -6.16 5.09
CA THR A 46 16.25 -6.97 4.46
C THR A 46 16.86 -7.90 3.40
N PRO A 47 16.69 -9.23 3.49
CA PRO A 47 17.32 -10.17 2.55
C PRO A 47 16.82 -10.03 1.10
N SER A 48 15.51 -9.90 0.90
CA SER A 48 14.91 -9.66 -0.41
C SER A 48 13.70 -8.75 -0.37
N ALA A 49 13.46 -8.12 -1.53
CA ALA A 49 12.25 -7.40 -1.83
C ALA A 49 11.75 -7.76 -3.24
N GLN A 50 10.43 -7.79 -3.43
CA GLN A 50 9.81 -7.87 -4.75
C GLN A 50 8.79 -6.75 -4.87
N ILE A 51 8.89 -5.99 -5.95
CA ILE A 51 8.13 -4.75 -6.17
C ILE A 51 7.32 -4.89 -7.44
N ALA A 52 6.05 -4.52 -7.40
CA ALA A 52 5.25 -4.29 -8.59
C ALA A 52 4.54 -2.94 -8.47
N VAL A 53 4.45 -2.22 -9.59
CA VAL A 53 3.72 -0.95 -9.69
C VAL A 53 2.71 -1.06 -10.81
N VAL A 54 1.46 -0.72 -10.50
CA VAL A 54 0.42 -0.46 -11.48
C VAL A 54 0.41 1.02 -11.79
N GLU A 55 0.39 1.36 -13.06
CA GLU A 55 0.18 2.72 -13.54
C GLU A 55 -0.57 2.65 -14.88
N LYS A 56 -1.58 3.50 -15.06
CA LYS A 56 -2.42 3.53 -16.27
C LYS A 56 -3.05 2.19 -16.61
N GLY A 57 -3.53 1.51 -15.58
CA GLY A 57 -4.25 0.25 -15.73
C GLY A 57 -3.40 -0.90 -16.27
N LYS A 58 -2.06 -0.87 -16.11
CA LYS A 58 -1.18 -2.03 -16.37
C LYS A 58 -0.06 -2.08 -15.35
N ILE A 59 0.58 -3.24 -15.21
CA ILE A 59 1.82 -3.36 -14.44
C ILE A 59 2.92 -2.63 -15.24
N ALA A 60 3.40 -1.51 -14.70
CA ALA A 60 4.37 -0.61 -15.34
C ALA A 60 5.80 -0.86 -14.85
N PHE A 61 5.97 -1.50 -13.69
CA PHE A 61 7.25 -1.90 -13.13
C PHE A 61 7.09 -3.20 -12.37
N SER A 62 8.06 -4.12 -12.53
CA SER A 62 8.15 -5.37 -11.77
C SER A 62 9.62 -5.78 -11.65
N LYS A 63 10.13 -5.87 -10.42
CA LYS A 63 11.52 -6.29 -10.14
C LYS A 63 11.63 -7.00 -8.80
N ALA A 64 12.64 -7.84 -8.69
CA ALA A 64 13.04 -8.51 -7.46
C ALA A 64 14.50 -8.19 -7.12
N TYR A 65 14.82 -8.18 -5.83
CA TYR A 65 16.10 -7.77 -5.30
C TYR A 65 16.53 -8.73 -4.19
N GLY A 66 17.83 -9.00 -4.10
CA GLY A 66 18.41 -9.78 -3.01
C GLY A 66 18.13 -11.28 -3.07
N LEU A 67 18.04 -11.91 -1.90
CA LEU A 67 18.00 -13.37 -1.73
C LEU A 67 16.64 -13.82 -1.16
N ALA A 68 15.90 -14.61 -1.95
CA ALA A 68 14.69 -15.29 -1.50
C ALA A 68 15.00 -16.31 -0.39
N GLN A 69 16.20 -16.92 -0.43
CA GLN A 69 16.69 -17.81 0.61
C GLN A 69 18.16 -17.54 0.91
N ILE A 70 18.52 -17.64 2.18
CA ILE A 70 19.87 -17.58 2.73
C ILE A 70 20.27 -18.99 3.18
N GLY A 71 21.39 -19.50 2.65
CA GLY A 71 21.99 -20.78 3.07
C GLY A 71 21.14 -22.04 2.80
N PRO A 72 20.88 -22.41 1.53
CA PRO A 72 21.55 -21.98 0.31
C PRO A 72 21.05 -20.66 -0.25
N ASP A 73 21.94 -19.92 -0.90
CA ASP A 73 21.60 -18.63 -1.50
C ASP A 73 20.77 -18.85 -2.77
N VAL A 74 19.52 -18.41 -2.73
CA VAL A 74 18.60 -18.43 -3.87
C VAL A 74 18.23 -16.99 -4.19
N PRO A 75 18.63 -16.45 -5.36
CA PRO A 75 18.24 -15.11 -5.77
C PRO A 75 16.71 -14.97 -5.83
N ALA A 76 16.20 -13.84 -5.35
CA ALA A 76 14.81 -13.50 -5.56
C ALA A 76 14.57 -13.16 -7.03
N THR A 77 13.48 -13.67 -7.60
CA THR A 77 13.04 -13.38 -8.96
C THR A 77 11.62 -12.83 -8.94
N THR A 78 11.10 -12.29 -10.05
CA THR A 78 9.69 -11.90 -10.16
C THR A 78 8.73 -13.09 -10.10
N ALA A 79 9.23 -14.33 -10.21
CA ALA A 79 8.48 -15.57 -10.02
C ALA A 79 8.55 -16.14 -8.60
N SER A 80 9.40 -15.59 -7.73
CA SER A 80 9.47 -16.02 -6.33
C SER A 80 8.21 -15.59 -5.59
N ARG A 81 7.45 -16.54 -5.02
CA ARG A 81 6.29 -16.22 -4.20
C ARG A 81 6.71 -15.89 -2.77
N TYR A 82 5.98 -14.98 -2.15
CA TYR A 82 6.10 -14.60 -0.74
C TYR A 82 4.75 -14.85 -0.09
N GLN A 83 4.74 -15.25 1.17
CA GLN A 83 3.50 -15.22 1.93
C GLN A 83 3.10 -13.75 2.13
N ILE A 84 1.97 -13.33 1.54
CA ILE A 84 1.50 -11.94 1.56
C ILE A 84 0.79 -11.57 2.87
N ALA A 85 0.81 -12.51 3.81
CA ALA A 85 0.23 -12.42 5.14
C ALA A 85 -1.19 -11.80 5.08
N SER A 86 -1.48 -10.82 5.95
CA SER A 86 -2.81 -10.24 6.11
C SER A 86 -3.41 -9.57 4.88
N VAL A 87 -2.66 -9.29 3.81
CA VAL A 87 -3.26 -8.90 2.52
C VAL A 87 -4.23 -9.98 2.00
N SER A 88 -4.04 -11.24 2.42
CA SER A 88 -4.97 -12.33 2.13
C SER A 88 -6.42 -12.06 2.57
N LYS A 89 -6.64 -11.21 3.58
CA LYS A 89 -7.98 -10.82 4.04
C LYS A 89 -8.79 -10.13 2.97
N ALA A 90 -8.15 -9.33 2.12
CA ALA A 90 -8.82 -8.68 0.99
C ALA A 90 -9.42 -9.72 0.02
N PHE A 91 -8.75 -10.86 -0.18
CA PHE A 91 -9.23 -11.96 -1.03
C PHE A 91 -10.36 -12.73 -0.35
N THR A 92 -10.25 -13.05 0.93
CA THR A 92 -11.34 -13.70 1.68
C THR A 92 -12.59 -12.81 1.74
N ALA A 93 -12.42 -11.51 1.98
CA ALA A 93 -13.52 -10.55 1.95
C ALA A 93 -14.16 -10.48 0.56
N ALA A 94 -13.37 -10.49 -0.51
CA ALA A 94 -13.88 -10.52 -1.88
C ALA A 94 -14.64 -11.81 -2.19
N ALA A 95 -14.22 -12.97 -1.65
CA ALA A 95 -14.96 -14.22 -1.79
C ALA A 95 -16.35 -14.13 -1.14
N VAL A 96 -16.45 -13.53 0.05
CA VAL A 96 -17.75 -13.23 0.69
C VAL A 96 -18.56 -12.28 -0.18
N MET A 97 -17.96 -11.19 -0.66
CA MET A 97 -18.65 -10.18 -1.48
C MET A 97 -19.15 -10.74 -2.81
N LEU A 98 -18.45 -11.68 -3.44
CA LEU A 98 -18.94 -12.37 -4.63
C LEU A 98 -20.22 -13.17 -4.34
N LEU A 99 -20.28 -13.85 -3.18
CA LEU A 99 -21.50 -14.54 -2.76
C LEU A 99 -22.64 -13.57 -2.41
N VAL A 100 -22.32 -12.35 -1.94
CA VAL A 100 -23.31 -11.27 -1.78
C VAL A 100 -23.85 -10.82 -3.13
N ASP A 101 -22.98 -10.57 -4.11
CA ASP A 101 -23.38 -10.16 -5.46
C ASP A 101 -24.23 -11.24 -6.17
N GLU A 102 -23.96 -12.52 -5.90
CA GLU A 102 -24.76 -13.66 -6.36
C GLU A 102 -26.09 -13.82 -5.60
N GLY A 103 -26.35 -13.01 -4.57
CA GLY A 103 -27.55 -13.08 -3.73
C GLY A 103 -27.62 -14.31 -2.83
N LYS A 104 -26.50 -15.02 -2.63
CA LYS A 104 -26.44 -16.25 -1.81
C LYS A 104 -26.35 -15.96 -0.31
N LEU A 105 -25.82 -14.80 0.07
CA LEU A 105 -25.78 -14.32 1.44
C LEU A 105 -25.90 -12.78 1.48
N SER A 106 -26.21 -12.24 2.65
CA SER A 106 -26.26 -10.80 2.90
C SER A 106 -25.15 -10.37 3.86
N MET A 107 -24.62 -9.16 3.69
CA MET A 107 -23.70 -8.54 4.67
C MET A 107 -24.33 -8.38 6.06
N GLU A 108 -25.66 -8.34 6.13
CA GLU A 108 -26.43 -8.23 7.37
C GLU A 108 -26.89 -9.58 7.92
N ASP A 109 -26.59 -10.69 7.23
CA ASP A 109 -26.86 -12.03 7.76
C ASP A 109 -26.11 -12.22 9.08
N LYS A 110 -26.81 -12.83 10.05
CA LYS A 110 -26.24 -13.18 11.34
C LYS A 110 -25.37 -14.42 11.25
N VAL A 111 -24.28 -14.45 11.98
CA VAL A 111 -23.37 -15.60 12.04
C VAL A 111 -24.08 -16.88 12.48
N ALA A 112 -25.09 -16.77 13.34
CA ALA A 112 -25.89 -17.89 13.85
C ALA A 112 -26.59 -18.72 12.77
N LYS A 113 -26.77 -18.17 11.55
CA LYS A 113 -27.32 -18.91 10.41
C LYS A 113 -26.45 -20.11 10.02
N TRP A 114 -25.14 -20.04 10.23
CA TRP A 114 -24.18 -21.12 9.95
C TRP A 114 -23.55 -21.69 11.23
N PHE A 115 -23.28 -20.83 12.21
CA PHE A 115 -22.56 -21.21 13.43
C PHE A 115 -23.32 -20.71 14.68
N PRO A 116 -24.48 -21.30 15.01
CA PRO A 116 -25.33 -20.87 16.13
C PRO A 116 -24.69 -21.11 17.51
N ASP A 117 -23.63 -21.90 17.56
CA ASP A 117 -22.94 -22.28 18.80
C ASP A 117 -21.79 -21.34 19.18
N LEU A 118 -21.49 -20.31 18.38
CA LEU A 118 -20.49 -19.29 18.71
C LEU A 118 -21.08 -18.18 19.59
N THR A 119 -20.23 -17.54 20.39
CA THR A 119 -20.62 -16.49 21.34
C THR A 119 -21.30 -15.33 20.63
N GLN A 120 -22.53 -15.00 21.04
CA GLN A 120 -23.35 -13.93 20.45
C GLN A 120 -23.45 -13.98 18.91
N SER A 121 -23.38 -15.17 18.32
CA SER A 121 -23.52 -15.35 16.87
C SER A 121 -24.85 -14.84 16.29
N GLY A 122 -25.89 -14.72 17.13
CA GLY A 122 -27.18 -14.11 16.77
C GLY A 122 -27.15 -12.59 16.62
N ASP A 123 -26.16 -11.93 17.23
CA ASP A 123 -26.01 -10.47 17.22
C ASP A 123 -24.97 -10.00 16.20
N ILE A 124 -23.95 -10.82 15.94
CA ILE A 124 -22.85 -10.51 15.02
C ILE A 124 -23.27 -10.71 13.55
N THR A 125 -23.02 -9.71 12.70
CA THR A 125 -23.23 -9.79 11.24
C THR A 125 -21.94 -10.15 10.48
N ILE A 126 -22.10 -10.60 9.23
CA ILE A 126 -20.96 -10.79 8.31
C ILE A 126 -20.16 -9.50 8.12
N ARG A 127 -20.83 -8.35 8.02
CA ARG A 127 -20.16 -7.04 7.97
C ARG A 127 -19.25 -6.81 9.19
N GLN A 128 -19.69 -7.19 10.38
CA GLN A 128 -18.91 -7.00 11.60
C GLN A 128 -17.70 -7.94 11.66
N LEU A 129 -17.79 -9.14 11.08
CA LEU A 129 -16.63 -10.03 10.91
C LEU A 129 -15.57 -9.38 10.03
N LEU A 130 -15.95 -8.93 8.82
CA LEU A 130 -15.03 -8.41 7.81
C LEU A 130 -14.49 -7.01 8.12
N SER A 131 -15.16 -6.25 9.00
CA SER A 131 -14.73 -4.90 9.39
C SER A 131 -14.00 -4.85 10.74
N HIS A 132 -13.74 -6.00 11.38
CA HIS A 132 -13.13 -6.08 12.71
C HIS A 132 -13.92 -5.35 13.82
N THR A 133 -15.25 -5.47 13.79
CA THR A 133 -16.16 -4.86 14.78
C THR A 133 -17.06 -5.90 15.46
N SER A 134 -16.69 -7.18 15.39
CA SER A 134 -17.46 -8.30 15.96
C SER A 134 -17.24 -8.55 17.46
N GLY A 135 -16.10 -8.11 18.01
CA GLY A 135 -15.72 -8.39 19.40
C GLY A 135 -15.01 -9.74 19.62
N TYR A 136 -14.84 -10.59 18.60
CA TYR A 136 -14.10 -11.85 18.78
C TYR A 136 -12.61 -11.58 19.02
N SER A 137 -12.04 -12.19 20.06
CA SER A 137 -10.61 -12.09 20.37
C SER A 137 -9.74 -12.66 19.25
N ASP A 138 -8.56 -12.08 19.06
CA ASP A 138 -7.62 -12.53 18.03
C ASP A 138 -6.91 -13.83 18.43
N TYR A 139 -6.94 -14.85 17.56
CA TYR A 139 -6.17 -16.08 17.78
C TYR A 139 -4.66 -15.89 17.57
N TRP A 140 -4.26 -14.80 16.91
CA TRP A 140 -2.87 -14.46 16.63
C TRP A 140 -2.55 -13.00 16.98
N PRO A 141 -2.51 -12.62 18.27
CA PRO A 141 -2.28 -11.24 18.68
C PRO A 141 -0.81 -10.82 18.74
N GLN A 142 0.15 -11.72 18.45
CA GLN A 142 1.58 -11.44 18.49
C GLN A 142 2.20 -11.40 17.09
N ASP A 143 3.21 -10.56 16.91
CA ASP A 143 3.94 -10.42 15.65
C ASP A 143 4.82 -11.64 15.31
N TYR A 144 5.14 -12.46 16.32
CA TYR A 144 5.98 -13.66 16.18
C TYR A 144 5.17 -14.97 16.21
N VAL A 145 5.78 -16.04 15.70
CA VAL A 145 5.19 -17.38 15.74
C VAL A 145 5.27 -17.95 17.15
N MET A 146 4.13 -17.99 17.84
CA MET A 146 4.03 -18.57 19.18
C MET A 146 4.31 -20.08 19.16
N PRO A 147 4.88 -20.68 20.22
CA PRO A 147 5.04 -22.12 20.30
C PRO A 147 3.72 -22.92 20.18
N SER A 148 2.61 -22.39 20.71
CA SER A 148 1.28 -23.03 20.70
C SER A 148 0.69 -23.23 19.31
N VAL A 149 1.13 -22.44 18.33
CA VAL A 149 0.58 -22.42 16.96
C VAL A 149 1.50 -23.08 15.93
N GLN A 150 2.56 -23.78 16.37
CA GLN A 150 3.45 -24.54 15.47
C GLN A 150 2.90 -25.94 15.15
N GLY A 151 2.02 -26.46 16.00
CA GLY A 151 1.28 -27.70 15.74
C GLY A 151 0.13 -27.49 14.76
N GLN A 152 -0.29 -28.57 14.10
CA GLN A 152 -1.43 -28.53 13.18
C GLN A 152 -2.73 -28.20 13.93
N THR A 153 -3.63 -27.48 13.25
CA THR A 153 -4.99 -27.19 13.73
C THR A 153 -6.00 -27.30 12.60
N THR A 154 -7.27 -27.13 12.90
CA THR A 154 -8.35 -26.97 11.91
C THR A 154 -9.05 -25.62 12.12
N PRO A 155 -9.67 -25.04 11.08
CA PRO A 155 -10.48 -23.82 11.24
C PRO A 155 -11.52 -23.95 12.36
N ARG A 156 -12.16 -25.13 12.46
CA ARG A 156 -13.15 -25.41 13.50
C ARG A 156 -12.54 -25.39 14.91
N ALA A 157 -11.35 -25.96 15.11
CA ALA A 157 -10.67 -25.92 16.40
C ALA A 157 -10.30 -24.49 16.82
N ILE A 158 -9.94 -23.63 15.87
CA ILE A 158 -9.73 -22.19 16.13
C ILE A 158 -11.05 -21.55 16.60
N LEU A 159 -12.17 -21.80 15.91
CA LEU A 159 -13.47 -21.26 16.32
C LEU A 159 -13.92 -21.76 17.70
N ASP A 160 -13.71 -23.05 17.99
CA ASP A 160 -14.06 -23.64 19.29
C ASP A 160 -13.26 -23.03 20.44
N GLN A 161 -12.03 -22.60 20.20
CA GLN A 161 -11.19 -21.96 21.22
C GLN A 161 -11.46 -20.46 21.34
N PHE A 162 -11.55 -19.73 20.22
CA PHE A 162 -11.51 -18.27 20.22
C PHE A 162 -12.87 -17.62 19.95
N ALA A 163 -13.73 -18.21 19.12
CA ALA A 163 -15.06 -17.66 18.83
C ALA A 163 -16.16 -18.13 19.80
N LYS A 164 -15.87 -19.12 20.66
CA LYS A 164 -16.69 -19.49 21.82
C LYS A 164 -16.26 -18.83 23.13
N ALA A 165 -15.13 -18.13 23.13
CA ALA A 165 -14.74 -17.32 24.26
C ALA A 165 -15.69 -16.11 24.43
N PRO A 166 -15.74 -15.48 25.61
CA PRO A 166 -16.39 -14.17 25.77
C PRO A 166 -15.82 -13.15 24.78
N LEU A 167 -16.68 -12.25 24.28
CA LEU A 167 -16.22 -11.15 23.42
C LEU A 167 -15.40 -10.14 24.22
N ASP A 168 -14.43 -9.51 23.56
CA ASP A 168 -13.64 -8.42 24.14
C ASP A 168 -14.48 -7.14 24.30
N TYR A 169 -15.49 -6.96 23.44
CA TYR A 169 -16.46 -5.86 23.46
C TYR A 169 -17.74 -6.28 22.72
N GLN A 170 -18.85 -5.54 22.91
CA GLN A 170 -20.10 -5.85 22.21
C GLN A 170 -20.02 -5.50 20.71
N PRO A 171 -20.69 -6.26 19.82
CA PRO A 171 -20.60 -6.02 18.38
C PRO A 171 -20.95 -4.59 17.99
N GLY A 172 -20.04 -3.92 17.25
CA GLY A 172 -20.20 -2.54 16.80
C GLY A 172 -19.79 -1.45 17.80
N GLU A 173 -19.44 -1.78 19.05
CA GLU A 173 -19.06 -0.78 20.05
C GLU A 173 -17.60 -0.31 19.95
N ASP A 174 -16.70 -1.17 19.47
CA ASP A 174 -15.27 -0.86 19.27
C ASP A 174 -14.73 -1.48 17.97
N TRP A 175 -13.51 -1.09 17.61
CA TRP A 175 -12.76 -1.68 16.50
C TRP A 175 -11.47 -2.28 17.03
N GLN A 176 -11.32 -3.59 16.88
CA GLN A 176 -10.07 -4.28 17.21
C GLN A 176 -9.80 -5.36 16.17
N TYR A 177 -8.62 -5.30 15.58
CA TYR A 177 -8.16 -6.26 14.60
C TYR A 177 -8.20 -7.68 15.19
N SER A 178 -8.79 -8.62 14.43
CA SER A 178 -8.92 -10.01 14.87
C SER A 178 -8.94 -10.94 13.68
N ASN A 179 -8.01 -11.90 13.66
CA ASN A 179 -7.96 -12.94 12.63
C ASN A 179 -9.12 -13.94 12.80
N THR A 180 -9.67 -14.10 14.00
CA THR A 180 -10.77 -15.04 14.29
C THR A 180 -12.01 -14.73 13.45
N GLY A 181 -12.35 -13.44 13.27
CA GLY A 181 -13.46 -13.04 12.41
C GLY A 181 -13.32 -13.51 10.96
N TYR A 182 -12.08 -13.54 10.44
CA TYR A 182 -11.79 -14.02 9.09
C TYR A 182 -11.83 -15.54 8.96
N VAL A 183 -11.51 -16.28 10.03
CA VAL A 183 -11.71 -17.74 10.07
C VAL A 183 -13.19 -18.07 9.96
N VAL A 184 -14.05 -17.35 10.70
CA VAL A 184 -15.52 -17.49 10.59
C VAL A 184 -15.97 -17.17 9.16
N ALA A 185 -15.54 -16.02 8.61
CA ALA A 185 -15.93 -15.62 7.25
C ALA A 185 -15.49 -16.65 6.18
N GLY A 186 -14.27 -17.20 6.31
CA GLY A 186 -13.77 -18.26 5.45
C GLY A 186 -14.66 -19.51 5.51
N GLN A 187 -15.03 -19.96 6.70
CA GLN A 187 -15.94 -21.11 6.84
C GLN A 187 -17.34 -20.82 6.30
N ILE A 188 -17.86 -19.60 6.42
CA ILE A 188 -19.14 -19.21 5.78
C ILE A 188 -19.05 -19.37 4.25
N VAL A 189 -17.93 -18.98 3.62
CA VAL A 189 -17.73 -19.18 2.17
C VAL A 189 -17.79 -20.67 1.83
N GLU A 190 -17.15 -21.53 2.63
CA GLU A 190 -17.17 -22.98 2.41
C GLU A 190 -18.57 -23.58 2.55
N GLU A 191 -19.32 -23.20 3.60
CA GLU A 191 -20.70 -23.64 3.83
C GLU A 191 -21.65 -23.20 2.71
N VAL A 192 -21.54 -21.96 2.24
CA VAL A 192 -22.44 -21.41 1.21
C VAL A 192 -22.08 -21.92 -0.19
N SER A 193 -20.79 -22.09 -0.49
CA SER A 193 -20.33 -22.50 -1.83
C SER A 193 -20.18 -24.02 -2.00
N GLY A 194 -20.05 -24.77 -0.91
CA GLY A 194 -19.71 -26.20 -0.92
C GLY A 194 -18.27 -26.49 -1.37
N LYS A 195 -17.39 -25.49 -1.42
CA LYS A 195 -15.99 -25.61 -1.89
C LYS A 195 -15.02 -25.17 -0.81
N PRO A 196 -13.82 -25.79 -0.71
CA PRO A 196 -12.75 -25.26 0.12
C PRO A 196 -12.42 -23.81 -0.24
N LEU A 197 -12.16 -22.95 0.75
CA LEU A 197 -11.99 -21.50 0.54
C LEU A 197 -10.93 -21.18 -0.52
N TYR A 198 -9.77 -21.83 -0.44
CA TYR A 198 -8.70 -21.61 -1.41
C TYR A 198 -9.14 -21.94 -2.84
N LYS A 199 -9.94 -22.99 -3.04
CA LYS A 199 -10.46 -23.36 -4.36
C LYS A 199 -11.50 -22.35 -4.86
N PHE A 200 -12.33 -21.82 -3.97
CA PHE A 200 -13.23 -20.72 -4.33
C PHE A 200 -12.44 -19.49 -4.79
N ILE A 201 -11.42 -19.07 -4.02
CA ILE A 201 -10.54 -17.94 -4.37
C ILE A 201 -9.82 -18.19 -5.70
N GLU A 202 -9.26 -19.38 -5.89
CA GLU A 202 -8.56 -19.76 -7.12
C GLU A 202 -9.48 -19.63 -8.36
N GLU A 203 -10.71 -20.15 -8.26
CA GLU A 203 -11.65 -20.17 -9.37
C GLU A 203 -12.30 -18.83 -9.68
N HIS A 204 -12.69 -18.09 -8.64
CA HIS A 204 -13.54 -16.92 -8.77
C HIS A 204 -12.78 -15.59 -8.63
N ILE A 205 -11.53 -15.62 -8.16
CA ILE A 205 -10.71 -14.41 -7.99
C ILE A 205 -9.41 -14.52 -8.79
N PHE A 206 -8.62 -15.57 -8.56
CA PHE A 206 -7.31 -15.70 -9.20
C PHE A 206 -7.43 -15.84 -10.72
N LYS A 207 -8.24 -16.79 -11.21
CA LYS A 207 -8.43 -17.00 -12.65
C LYS A 207 -8.94 -15.73 -13.37
N PRO A 208 -9.99 -15.02 -12.90
CA PRO A 208 -10.43 -13.77 -13.51
C PRO A 208 -9.39 -12.64 -13.44
N ALA A 209 -8.57 -12.59 -12.38
CA ALA A 209 -7.48 -11.63 -12.26
C ALA A 209 -6.23 -12.01 -13.09
N GLY A 210 -6.16 -13.24 -13.62
CA GLY A 210 -5.00 -13.76 -14.35
C GLY A 210 -3.85 -14.20 -13.44
N ILE A 211 -4.13 -14.58 -12.20
CA ILE A 211 -3.20 -15.17 -11.23
C ILE A 211 -3.22 -16.69 -11.43
N THR A 212 -2.07 -17.31 -11.75
CA THR A 212 -2.01 -18.73 -12.13
C THR A 212 -1.28 -19.62 -11.13
N ASP A 213 -0.37 -19.07 -10.34
CA ASP A 213 0.60 -19.86 -9.57
C ASP A 213 0.57 -19.60 -8.05
N GLY A 214 -0.55 -19.06 -7.55
CA GLY A 214 -0.74 -18.84 -6.11
C GLY A 214 -0.67 -20.14 -5.30
N LEU A 215 -0.38 -20.01 -4.00
CA LEU A 215 -0.39 -21.13 -3.05
C LEU A 215 -1.15 -20.80 -1.77
N ASP A 216 -1.67 -21.85 -1.13
CA ASP A 216 -2.14 -21.85 0.26
C ASP A 216 -1.01 -22.29 1.19
N ALA A 217 -0.35 -21.32 1.83
CA ALA A 217 0.72 -21.56 2.81
C ALA A 217 0.21 -22.14 4.13
N SER A 218 -1.11 -22.29 4.33
CA SER A 218 -1.68 -23.09 5.43
C SER A 218 -1.55 -24.58 5.17
N ALA A 219 -1.44 -24.99 3.91
CA ALA A 219 -1.47 -26.38 3.49
C ALA A 219 -0.11 -26.85 2.92
N VAL A 220 0.61 -25.96 2.26
CA VAL A 220 1.86 -26.25 1.55
C VAL A 220 2.99 -25.37 2.05
N ASP A 221 4.13 -25.98 2.33
CA ASP A 221 5.34 -25.25 2.69
C ASP A 221 5.97 -24.58 1.47
N LEU A 222 6.34 -23.30 1.62
CA LEU A 222 7.19 -22.62 0.66
C LEU A 222 8.59 -23.26 0.59
N LYS A 223 9.13 -23.33 -0.62
CA LYS A 223 10.43 -23.94 -0.94
C LYS A 223 11.03 -23.24 -2.16
N ALA A 224 12.31 -23.47 -2.47
CA ALA A 224 12.94 -22.79 -3.60
C ALA A 224 12.14 -23.01 -4.92
N PRO A 225 11.90 -21.95 -5.72
CA PRO A 225 12.44 -20.59 -5.63
C PRO A 225 11.59 -19.58 -4.81
N ASP A 226 10.60 -20.04 -4.04
CA ASP A 226 9.80 -19.19 -3.15
C ASP A 226 10.66 -18.58 -2.05
N ALA A 227 10.30 -17.39 -1.61
CA ALA A 227 10.99 -16.70 -0.53
C ALA A 227 10.64 -17.34 0.82
N LEU A 228 11.66 -17.66 1.61
CA LEU A 228 11.49 -18.11 3.00
C LEU A 228 11.49 -16.91 3.94
N GLY A 229 10.68 -16.97 5.00
CA GLY A 229 10.55 -15.90 5.97
C GLY A 229 11.69 -15.89 6.97
N TYR A 230 12.25 -14.71 7.22
CA TYR A 230 13.33 -14.49 8.17
C TYR A 230 12.91 -13.55 9.31
N GLN A 231 13.60 -13.67 10.44
CA GLN A 231 13.47 -12.79 11.58
C GLN A 231 14.84 -12.39 12.10
N ARG A 232 14.90 -11.25 12.78
CA ARG A 232 16.07 -10.77 13.50
C ARG A 232 15.71 -10.57 14.96
N GLN A 233 16.66 -10.83 15.84
CA GLN A 233 16.53 -10.58 17.26
C GLN A 233 17.45 -9.41 17.61
N GLY A 234 16.85 -8.26 17.96
CA GLY A 234 17.56 -6.99 18.01
C GLY A 234 18.22 -6.65 16.66
N LEU A 235 19.46 -6.19 16.68
CA LEU A 235 20.26 -5.93 15.47
C LEU A 235 21.05 -7.15 14.97
N GLY A 236 20.72 -8.36 15.44
CA GLY A 236 21.39 -9.60 15.05
C GLY A 236 21.18 -10.00 13.58
N PRO A 237 21.77 -11.14 13.15
CA PRO A 237 21.64 -11.63 11.77
C PRO A 237 20.23 -12.14 11.48
N ASN A 238 19.87 -12.20 10.19
CA ASN A 238 18.65 -12.87 9.74
C ASN A 238 18.71 -14.37 10.05
N ARG A 239 17.64 -14.89 10.65
CA ARG A 239 17.45 -16.31 10.99
C ARG A 239 16.12 -16.77 10.43
N LEU A 240 16.04 -18.01 9.97
CA LEU A 240 14.79 -18.56 9.47
C LEU A 240 13.72 -18.49 10.58
N THR A 241 12.54 -17.96 10.23
CA THR A 241 11.42 -17.88 11.18
C THR A 241 10.80 -19.26 11.37
N PRO A 242 10.43 -19.66 12.60
CA PRO A 242 9.62 -20.86 12.81
C PRO A 242 8.36 -20.82 11.97
N LYS A 243 7.90 -21.97 11.48
CA LYS A 243 6.66 -22.03 10.69
C LYS A 243 5.45 -22.08 11.62
N ALA A 244 4.37 -21.41 11.21
CA ALA A 244 3.07 -21.74 11.77
C ALA A 244 2.67 -23.15 11.33
N GLY A 245 1.96 -23.85 12.21
CA GLY A 245 1.42 -25.16 11.91
C GLY A 245 0.32 -25.06 10.85
N ARG A 246 0.12 -26.17 10.12
CA ARG A 246 -0.93 -26.24 9.10
C ARG A 246 -2.30 -25.89 9.68
N GLY A 247 -3.08 -25.15 8.91
CA GLY A 247 -4.42 -24.70 9.29
C GLY A 247 -4.49 -23.40 10.09
N TRP A 248 -3.41 -22.96 10.75
CA TRP A 248 -3.43 -21.68 11.49
C TRP A 248 -3.59 -20.45 10.60
N PRO A 249 -2.86 -20.31 9.46
CA PRO A 249 -2.97 -19.10 8.65
C PRO A 249 -4.33 -18.86 7.99
N TYR A 250 -5.12 -19.93 7.82
CA TYR A 250 -6.38 -20.02 7.11
C TYR A 250 -7.19 -18.71 7.05
N ALA A 251 -7.73 -18.39 5.86
CA ALA A 251 -8.59 -17.24 5.55
C ALA A 251 -8.05 -15.84 5.90
N SER A 252 -7.04 -15.75 6.77
CA SER A 252 -6.60 -14.55 7.45
C SER A 252 -5.27 -14.08 6.89
N TRP A 253 -4.35 -15.00 6.63
CA TRP A 253 -3.03 -14.68 6.09
C TRP A 253 -2.35 -15.82 5.28
N PRO A 254 -3.09 -16.74 4.61
CA PRO A 254 -2.48 -17.95 4.07
C PRO A 254 -1.84 -17.80 2.69
N LEU A 255 -2.18 -16.77 1.92
CA LEU A 255 -1.84 -16.76 0.50
C LEU A 255 -0.35 -16.47 0.31
N ALA A 256 0.27 -17.23 -0.58
CA ALA A 256 1.58 -16.92 -1.11
C ALA A 256 1.50 -16.60 -2.60
N LEU A 257 1.93 -15.40 -2.95
CA LEU A 257 1.78 -14.77 -4.26
C LEU A 257 3.05 -14.03 -4.65
N THR A 258 3.18 -13.67 -5.93
CA THR A 258 4.16 -12.69 -6.38
C THR A 258 3.59 -11.26 -6.27
N ALA A 259 4.44 -10.24 -6.32
CA ALA A 259 4.04 -8.84 -6.34
C ALA A 259 3.23 -8.53 -7.59
N GLU A 260 3.52 -9.20 -8.72
CA GLU A 260 2.70 -9.09 -9.93
C GLU A 260 1.31 -9.67 -9.75
N ASP A 261 1.17 -10.78 -9.02
CA ASP A 261 -0.15 -11.37 -8.73
C ASP A 261 -0.99 -10.45 -7.85
N VAL A 262 -0.39 -9.84 -6.83
CA VAL A 262 -1.07 -8.82 -6.01
C VAL A 262 -1.41 -7.59 -6.87
N ALA A 263 -0.52 -7.14 -7.75
CA ALA A 263 -0.81 -6.03 -8.67
C ALA A 263 -1.94 -6.37 -9.68
N ARG A 264 -2.04 -7.63 -10.12
CA ARG A 264 -3.18 -8.13 -10.93
C ARG A 264 -4.48 -8.08 -10.12
N TRP A 265 -4.44 -8.45 -8.85
CA TRP A 265 -5.54 -8.28 -7.91
C TRP A 265 -5.93 -6.80 -7.76
N ASP A 266 -4.98 -5.89 -7.54
CA ASP A 266 -5.24 -4.45 -7.41
C ASP A 266 -5.85 -3.85 -8.67
N LEU A 267 -5.45 -4.33 -9.85
CA LEU A 267 -6.06 -3.95 -11.12
C LEU A 267 -7.55 -4.28 -11.18
N THR A 268 -8.01 -5.35 -10.53
CA THR A 268 -9.46 -5.66 -10.48
C THR A 268 -10.23 -4.62 -9.69
N LEU A 269 -9.63 -4.10 -8.61
CA LEU A 269 -10.22 -3.03 -7.80
C LEU A 269 -10.21 -1.70 -8.55
N ILE A 270 -9.09 -1.33 -9.19
CA ILE A 270 -8.97 -0.10 -9.98
C ILE A 270 -9.97 -0.11 -11.16
N ARG A 271 -10.11 -1.25 -11.84
CA ARG A 271 -10.99 -1.39 -13.01
C ARG A 271 -12.45 -1.67 -12.64
N ARG A 272 -12.75 -1.91 -11.36
CA ARG A 272 -14.07 -2.35 -10.87
C ARG A 272 -14.60 -3.56 -11.64
N SER A 273 -13.73 -4.54 -11.89
CA SER A 273 -14.00 -5.62 -12.85
C SER A 273 -14.37 -6.98 -12.22
N LEU A 274 -14.25 -7.11 -10.90
CA LEU A 274 -14.54 -8.36 -10.19
C LEU A 274 -15.94 -8.39 -9.57
N LEU A 275 -16.27 -7.35 -8.80
CA LEU A 275 -17.57 -7.21 -8.13
C LEU A 275 -18.53 -6.35 -8.95
N SER A 276 -19.82 -6.45 -8.64
CA SER A 276 -20.83 -5.50 -9.11
C SER A 276 -20.45 -4.07 -8.66
N PRO A 277 -20.97 -3.00 -9.31
CA PRO A 277 -20.70 -1.63 -8.87
C PRO A 277 -21.01 -1.40 -7.39
N THR A 278 -22.15 -1.91 -6.93
CA THR A 278 -22.58 -1.85 -5.51
C THR A 278 -21.67 -2.66 -4.61
N GLY A 279 -21.31 -3.89 -5.00
CA GLY A 279 -20.38 -4.74 -4.23
C GLY A 279 -19.01 -4.10 -4.09
N HIS A 280 -18.50 -3.50 -5.16
CA HIS A 280 -17.26 -2.73 -5.16
C HIS A 280 -17.31 -1.54 -4.20
N ASP A 281 -18.38 -0.74 -4.24
CA ASP A 281 -18.55 0.41 -3.33
C ASP A 281 -18.60 -0.06 -1.86
N ILE A 282 -19.33 -1.15 -1.57
CA ILE A 282 -19.41 -1.73 -0.21
C ILE A 282 -18.04 -2.22 0.26
N GLN A 283 -17.23 -2.84 -0.61
CA GLN A 283 -15.95 -3.42 -0.24
C GLN A 283 -14.97 -2.35 0.31
N ILE A 284 -15.00 -1.15 -0.25
CA ILE A 284 -14.13 -0.03 0.15
C ILE A 284 -14.84 1.05 0.99
N GLN A 285 -16.08 0.80 1.41
CA GLN A 285 -16.79 1.66 2.32
C GLN A 285 -16.37 1.37 3.77
N THR A 286 -15.90 2.39 4.48
CA THR A 286 -15.54 2.27 5.90
C THR A 286 -16.78 2.07 6.77
N VAL A 287 -16.61 1.32 7.86
CA VAL A 287 -17.67 1.07 8.84
C VAL A 287 -17.62 2.11 9.95
N LYS A 288 -18.79 2.50 10.46
CA LYS A 288 -18.92 3.32 11.66
C LYS A 288 -19.32 2.46 12.84
N LEU A 289 -18.71 2.73 13.99
CA LEU A 289 -19.13 2.18 15.27
C LEU A 289 -20.49 2.75 15.68
N ASN A 290 -21.12 2.14 16.68
CA ASN A 290 -22.44 2.56 17.20
C ASN A 290 -22.43 4.01 17.71
N ASN A 291 -21.28 4.51 18.17
CA ASN A 291 -21.07 5.91 18.58
C ASN A 291 -20.82 6.88 17.40
N GLY A 292 -20.86 6.42 16.15
CA GLY A 292 -20.66 7.21 14.94
C GLY A 292 -19.20 7.41 14.51
N LYS A 293 -18.22 6.93 15.29
CA LYS A 293 -16.79 6.99 14.94
C LYS A 293 -16.51 6.08 13.74
N ASP A 294 -15.84 6.62 12.73
CA ASP A 294 -15.37 5.86 11.57
C ASP A 294 -14.15 5.01 11.94
N THR A 295 -14.14 3.74 11.53
CA THR A 295 -13.04 2.81 11.79
C THR A 295 -11.86 2.98 10.84
N GLY A 296 -12.06 3.64 9.70
CA GLY A 296 -11.08 3.68 8.61
C GLY A 296 -10.88 2.33 7.92
N TYR A 297 -11.75 1.34 8.17
CA TYR A 297 -11.63 -0.02 7.65
C TYR A 297 -12.92 -0.48 6.97
N GLY A 298 -12.79 -0.95 5.73
CA GLY A 298 -13.83 -1.55 4.91
C GLY A 298 -13.84 -3.08 5.01
N MET A 299 -14.13 -3.77 3.92
CA MET A 299 -14.14 -5.23 3.88
C MET A 299 -12.77 -5.74 3.44
N GLY A 300 -11.88 -5.95 4.42
CA GLY A 300 -10.50 -6.40 4.15
C GLY A 300 -9.53 -5.33 3.66
N TRP A 301 -9.85 -4.06 3.89
CA TRP A 301 -9.05 -2.92 3.44
C TRP A 301 -9.08 -1.78 4.45
N PHE A 302 -7.93 -1.18 4.73
CA PHE A 302 -7.88 0.18 5.27
C PHE A 302 -8.22 1.16 4.15
N VAL A 303 -8.98 2.20 4.49
CA VAL A 303 -9.40 3.22 3.53
C VAL A 303 -9.23 4.59 4.19
N ALA A 304 -8.35 5.39 3.59
CA ALA A 304 -8.10 6.76 4.01
C ALA A 304 -8.40 7.73 2.87
N LYS A 305 -9.00 8.87 3.19
CA LYS A 305 -9.22 9.97 2.25
C LYS A 305 -8.40 11.17 2.66
N ALA A 306 -7.50 11.62 1.79
CA ALA A 306 -6.68 12.80 2.02
C ALA A 306 -6.40 13.51 0.71
N ASN A 307 -6.49 14.84 0.71
CA ASN A 307 -6.12 15.68 -0.43
C ASN A 307 -6.78 15.26 -1.76
N GLY A 308 -8.08 14.97 -1.71
CA GLY A 308 -8.85 14.54 -2.89
C GLY A 308 -8.52 13.15 -3.42
N ARG A 309 -7.73 12.35 -2.68
CA ARG A 309 -7.41 10.96 -2.99
C ARG A 309 -7.96 9.99 -1.96
N THR A 310 -8.38 8.84 -2.43
CA THR A 310 -8.73 7.65 -1.67
C THR A 310 -7.57 6.67 -1.77
N LEU A 311 -6.88 6.47 -0.65
CA LEU A 311 -5.91 5.39 -0.46
C LEU A 311 -6.66 4.19 0.09
N VAL A 312 -6.70 3.11 -0.69
CA VAL A 312 -7.11 1.78 -0.24
C VAL A 312 -5.85 0.97 -0.04
N ASN A 313 -5.62 0.44 1.17
CA ASN A 313 -4.39 -0.28 1.46
C ASN A 313 -4.61 -1.43 2.43
N HIS A 314 -3.67 -2.37 2.42
CA HIS A 314 -3.57 -3.38 3.47
C HIS A 314 -2.10 -3.80 3.62
N GLY A 315 -1.61 -3.81 4.86
CA GLY A 315 -0.30 -4.36 5.19
C GLY A 315 -0.37 -5.86 5.49
N GLY A 316 0.74 -6.57 5.36
CA GLY A 316 0.83 -7.97 5.74
C GLY A 316 1.99 -8.17 6.69
N GLU A 317 1.74 -8.81 7.83
CA GLU A 317 2.78 -9.26 8.75
C GLU A 317 2.47 -10.69 9.20
N GLY A 318 3.48 -11.55 9.17
CA GLY A 318 3.36 -12.91 9.68
C GLY A 318 4.52 -13.80 9.27
N ALA A 319 4.95 -14.68 10.18
CA ALA A 319 5.89 -15.78 9.95
C ALA A 319 7.17 -15.41 9.15
N GLY A 320 7.71 -14.21 9.34
CA GLY A 320 8.94 -13.77 8.68
C GLY A 320 8.75 -12.96 7.39
N TYR A 321 7.54 -12.49 7.12
CA TYR A 321 7.21 -11.69 5.94
C TYR A 321 6.59 -10.35 6.32
N LEU A 322 6.95 -9.30 5.58
CA LEU A 322 6.27 -8.00 5.62
C LEU A 322 5.86 -7.62 4.20
N THR A 323 4.61 -7.17 4.06
CA THR A 323 4.00 -6.77 2.81
C THR A 323 3.37 -5.39 2.96
N GLU A 324 3.53 -4.53 1.95
CA GLU A 324 2.76 -3.30 1.80
C GLU A 324 2.02 -3.35 0.46
N ASN A 325 0.69 -3.19 0.48
CA ASN A 325 -0.12 -3.01 -0.71
C ASN A 325 -0.92 -1.72 -0.60
N ARG A 326 -0.74 -0.80 -1.57
CA ARG A 326 -1.39 0.51 -1.62
C ARG A 326 -1.97 0.79 -2.98
N ILE A 327 -3.21 1.28 -3.00
CA ILE A 327 -3.96 1.61 -4.20
C ILE A 327 -4.46 3.04 -4.07
N TYR A 328 -4.03 3.92 -4.97
CA TYR A 328 -4.45 5.31 -5.10
C TYR A 328 -5.51 5.38 -6.21
N LEU A 329 -6.79 5.30 -5.83
CA LEU A 329 -7.88 5.02 -6.76
C LEU A 329 -8.03 6.09 -7.85
N GLU A 330 -7.98 7.36 -7.49
CA GLU A 330 -8.16 8.49 -8.41
C GLU A 330 -6.98 8.63 -9.38
N ASP A 331 -5.77 8.23 -8.97
CA ASP A 331 -4.58 8.27 -9.82
C ASP A 331 -4.45 6.97 -10.68
N GLY A 332 -5.22 5.92 -10.37
CA GLY A 332 -5.11 4.62 -11.05
C GLY A 332 -3.75 3.96 -10.84
N VAL A 333 -3.13 4.20 -9.68
CA VAL A 333 -1.80 3.71 -9.29
C VAL A 333 -1.93 2.70 -8.17
N ALA A 334 -1.19 1.60 -8.25
CA ALA A 334 -0.99 0.69 -7.12
C ALA A 334 0.50 0.38 -6.93
N ILE A 335 0.90 0.18 -5.68
CA ILE A 335 2.28 -0.12 -5.29
C ILE A 335 2.24 -1.32 -4.36
N VAL A 336 2.90 -2.39 -4.77
CA VAL A 336 3.06 -3.62 -4.00
C VAL A 336 4.53 -3.80 -3.65
N VAL A 337 4.81 -4.02 -2.37
CA VAL A 337 6.15 -4.33 -1.86
C VAL A 337 6.08 -5.56 -0.97
N LEU A 338 6.75 -6.64 -1.38
CA LEU A 338 6.87 -7.88 -0.61
C LEU A 338 8.30 -7.99 -0.09
N THR A 339 8.48 -8.32 1.19
CA THR A 339 9.79 -8.57 1.80
C THR A 339 9.78 -9.83 2.64
N ASN A 340 10.93 -10.52 2.73
CA ASN A 340 11.07 -11.78 3.46
C ASN A 340 11.77 -11.63 4.81
N THR A 341 11.52 -10.52 5.52
CA THR A 341 11.91 -10.39 6.92
C THR A 341 10.79 -9.72 7.70
N MET A 342 10.52 -10.21 8.91
CA MET A 342 9.54 -9.59 9.83
C MET A 342 10.12 -8.43 10.66
N THR A 343 11.23 -7.85 10.22
CA THR A 343 11.90 -6.77 10.98
C THR A 343 12.23 -5.59 10.10
N GLY A 344 12.11 -4.39 10.67
CA GLY A 344 12.37 -3.13 9.98
C GLY A 344 11.18 -2.64 9.15
N SER A 345 11.40 -1.56 8.43
CA SER A 345 10.35 -0.80 7.72
C SER A 345 10.63 -0.69 6.21
N ALA A 346 11.42 -1.60 5.63
CA ALA A 346 11.79 -1.51 4.22
C ALA A 346 10.56 -1.51 3.31
N HIS A 347 9.55 -2.35 3.59
CA HIS A 347 8.34 -2.45 2.79
C HIS A 347 7.57 -1.12 2.72
N THR A 348 7.36 -0.46 3.86
CA THR A 348 6.69 0.84 3.95
C THR A 348 7.54 2.00 3.43
N ASP A 349 8.84 2.05 3.75
CA ASP A 349 9.76 3.09 3.25
C ASP A 349 9.84 3.07 1.72
N ILE A 350 9.95 1.87 1.13
CA ILE A 350 9.93 1.71 -0.33
C ILE A 350 8.59 2.21 -0.89
N ALA A 351 7.46 1.77 -0.35
CA ALA A 351 6.15 2.17 -0.84
C ALA A 351 5.92 3.68 -0.76
N ASP A 352 6.29 4.32 0.36
CA ASP A 352 6.21 5.78 0.55
C ASP A 352 7.03 6.54 -0.50
N ARG A 353 8.27 6.11 -0.74
CA ARG A 353 9.20 6.80 -1.65
C ARG A 353 8.87 6.54 -3.11
N ILE A 354 8.33 5.37 -3.45
CA ILE A 354 7.77 5.11 -4.80
C ILE A 354 6.53 6.00 -5.01
N ALA A 355 5.63 6.08 -4.03
CA ALA A 355 4.45 6.96 -4.12
C ALA A 355 4.85 8.42 -4.32
N TYR A 356 5.91 8.89 -3.66
CA TYR A 356 6.47 10.22 -3.88
C TYR A 356 6.93 10.45 -5.33
N ILE A 357 7.55 9.45 -5.97
CA ILE A 357 8.03 9.58 -7.36
C ILE A 357 6.87 9.61 -8.36
N LEU A 358 5.83 8.83 -8.12
CA LEU A 358 4.77 8.57 -9.10
C LEU A 358 3.58 9.52 -8.97
N LEU A 359 3.26 9.95 -7.75
CA LEU A 359 2.06 10.73 -7.50
C LEU A 359 2.35 12.23 -7.53
N PRO A 360 1.40 13.05 -8.02
CA PRO A 360 1.50 14.50 -7.87
C PRO A 360 1.62 14.88 -6.40
N GLN A 361 2.66 15.62 -6.07
CA GLN A 361 2.92 16.05 -4.69
C GLN A 361 1.82 16.99 -4.23
N GLN A 362 1.07 16.56 -3.21
CA GLN A 362 0.00 17.36 -2.60
C GLN A 362 0.38 17.72 -1.17
N GLY A 363 0.16 18.98 -0.80
CA GLY A 363 0.58 19.53 0.50
C GLY A 363 2.02 20.07 0.55
N VAL A 364 2.82 19.83 -0.49
CA VAL A 364 4.05 20.60 -0.74
C VAL A 364 3.67 21.80 -1.59
N ASP A 365 3.98 23.00 -1.11
CA ASP A 365 3.76 24.23 -1.88
C ASP A 365 4.58 24.13 -3.18
N ALA A 366 3.90 24.12 -4.33
CA ALA A 366 4.54 23.96 -5.63
C ALA A 366 5.59 25.05 -5.90
N LYS A 367 5.39 26.25 -5.34
CA LYS A 367 6.34 27.36 -5.42
C LYS A 367 7.60 27.05 -4.60
N VAL A 368 7.45 26.39 -3.44
CA VAL A 368 8.59 25.94 -2.61
C VAL A 368 9.38 24.84 -3.33
N LEU A 369 8.69 23.84 -3.90
CA LEU A 369 9.36 22.76 -4.63
C LEU A 369 10.12 23.30 -5.85
N ALA A 370 9.47 24.14 -6.67
CA ALA A 370 10.09 24.76 -7.84
C ALA A 370 11.30 25.63 -7.46
N ALA A 371 11.21 26.41 -6.37
CA ALA A 371 12.34 27.18 -5.87
C ALA A 371 13.49 26.28 -5.40
N PHE A 372 13.21 25.18 -4.71
CA PHE A 372 14.23 24.21 -4.30
C PHE A 372 14.92 23.58 -5.52
N GLU A 373 14.16 23.10 -6.50
CA GLU A 373 14.68 22.49 -7.72
C GLU A 373 15.47 23.49 -8.58
N GLY A 374 15.04 24.76 -8.62
CA GLY A 374 15.80 25.84 -9.24
C GLY A 374 17.17 26.02 -8.57
N LEU A 375 17.20 26.10 -7.23
CA LEU A 375 18.46 26.22 -6.50
C LEU A 375 19.37 25.00 -6.71
N GLN A 376 18.83 23.78 -6.85
CA GLN A 376 19.64 22.60 -7.23
C GLN A 376 20.37 22.78 -8.57
N LYS A 377 19.79 23.56 -9.50
CA LYS A 377 20.39 23.89 -10.80
C LYS A 377 21.28 25.14 -10.76
N GLY A 378 21.31 25.85 -9.62
CA GLY A 378 21.95 27.16 -9.49
C GLY A 378 21.15 28.28 -10.15
N GLU A 379 19.85 28.11 -10.26
CA GLU A 379 18.90 29.06 -10.86
C GLU A 379 17.95 29.56 -9.77
N ALA A 380 17.46 30.80 -9.90
CA ALA A 380 16.47 31.36 -9.00
C ALA A 380 15.49 32.25 -9.76
N ASP A 381 14.19 31.94 -9.68
CA ASP A 381 13.15 32.85 -10.12
C ASP A 381 13.07 34.02 -9.13
N ARG A 382 13.70 35.14 -9.48
CA ARG A 382 13.79 36.33 -8.62
C ARG A 382 12.42 36.90 -8.24
N ALA A 383 11.37 36.63 -9.02
CA ALA A 383 10.03 37.12 -8.74
C ALA A 383 9.38 36.44 -7.52
N VAL A 384 9.83 35.23 -7.15
CA VAL A 384 9.28 34.50 -6.01
C VAL A 384 9.86 34.91 -4.66
N PHE A 385 11.01 35.58 -4.67
CA PHE A 385 11.73 36.05 -3.50
C PHE A 385 11.50 37.55 -3.25
N THR A 386 11.71 37.99 -2.01
CA THR A 386 11.75 39.42 -1.68
C THR A 386 13.07 40.04 -2.11
N ASP A 387 13.13 41.37 -2.19
CA ASP A 387 14.35 42.08 -2.58
C ASP A 387 15.50 41.75 -1.60
N ASN A 388 15.20 41.69 -0.30
CA ASN A 388 16.14 41.29 0.75
C ASN A 388 16.76 39.91 0.48
N PHE A 389 15.94 38.91 0.17
CA PHE A 389 16.46 37.55 -0.07
C PHE A 389 17.14 37.44 -1.44
N ASN A 390 16.71 38.23 -2.43
CA ASN A 390 17.38 38.33 -3.72
C ASN A 390 18.82 38.86 -3.57
N ASP A 391 19.04 39.85 -2.72
CA ASP A 391 20.37 40.38 -2.40
C ASP A 391 21.28 39.33 -1.73
N PHE A 392 20.70 38.40 -0.95
CA PHE A 392 21.41 37.27 -0.35
C PHE A 392 21.77 36.18 -1.38
N LEU A 393 20.91 35.96 -2.37
CA LEU A 393 21.10 35.00 -3.47
C LEU A 393 22.09 35.54 -4.53
N THR A 394 23.34 35.77 -4.14
CA THR A 394 24.43 36.14 -5.06
C THR A 394 24.78 35.02 -6.06
N ASP A 395 25.51 35.34 -7.14
CA ASP A 395 25.99 34.33 -8.10
C ASP A 395 26.83 33.24 -7.42
N ARG A 396 27.62 33.63 -6.42
CA ARG A 396 28.37 32.68 -5.59
C ARG A 396 27.45 31.76 -4.81
N ALA A 397 26.40 32.29 -4.18
CA ALA A 397 25.42 31.48 -3.45
C ALA A 397 24.70 30.48 -4.38
N LEU A 398 24.32 30.91 -5.59
CA LEU A 398 23.72 30.03 -6.60
C LEU A 398 24.69 28.93 -7.07
N ALA A 399 25.97 29.27 -7.27
CA ALA A 399 27.00 28.30 -7.58
C ALA A 399 27.20 27.28 -6.46
N ASP A 400 27.22 27.73 -5.20
CA ASP A 400 27.31 26.88 -4.02
C ASP A 400 26.09 25.95 -3.92
N HIS A 401 24.87 26.46 -4.17
CA HIS A 401 23.66 25.63 -4.21
C HIS A 401 23.74 24.56 -5.29
N ARG A 402 24.16 24.90 -6.52
CA ARG A 402 24.34 23.91 -7.60
C ARG A 402 25.36 22.83 -7.24
N GLN A 403 26.51 23.23 -6.71
CA GLN A 403 27.60 22.30 -6.38
C GLN A 403 27.20 21.35 -5.24
N ASN A 404 26.50 21.85 -4.22
CA ASN A 404 26.19 21.09 -3.03
C ASN A 404 24.85 20.34 -3.11
N LEU A 405 23.79 20.97 -3.64
CA LEU A 405 22.46 20.38 -3.75
C LEU A 405 22.25 19.63 -5.08
N GLY A 406 22.85 20.11 -6.17
CA GLY A 406 22.71 19.50 -7.50
C GLY A 406 23.34 18.11 -7.61
N THR A 407 24.35 17.81 -6.77
CA THR A 407 24.98 16.48 -6.69
C THR A 407 24.22 15.49 -5.82
N MET A 408 23.14 15.91 -5.14
CA MET A 408 22.37 15.04 -4.24
C MET A 408 21.28 14.23 -4.94
N GLY A 409 21.07 14.45 -6.24
CA GLY A 409 19.94 13.92 -7.00
C GLY A 409 18.61 14.59 -6.63
N GLY A 410 17.50 14.02 -7.07
CA GLY A 410 16.16 14.52 -6.73
C GLY A 410 15.75 14.23 -5.28
N PRO A 411 14.75 14.94 -4.74
CA PRO A 411 14.13 14.55 -3.48
C PRO A 411 13.38 13.22 -3.66
N LEU A 412 13.53 12.31 -2.69
CA LEU A 412 12.77 11.06 -2.57
C LEU A 412 11.63 11.18 -1.54
N GLN A 413 11.70 12.19 -0.68
CA GLN A 413 10.60 12.66 0.18
C GLN A 413 10.75 14.16 0.37
N PHE A 414 9.64 14.88 0.43
CA PHE A 414 9.60 16.31 0.72
C PHE A 414 8.34 16.60 1.52
N THR A 415 8.48 16.85 2.83
CA THR A 415 7.33 16.90 3.75
C THR A 415 7.33 18.18 4.57
N LEU A 416 6.16 18.82 4.71
CA LEU A 416 5.99 19.93 5.64
C LEU A 416 6.02 19.38 7.07
N ALA A 417 7.06 19.72 7.83
CA ALA A 417 7.25 19.26 9.20
C ALA A 417 6.57 20.18 10.23
N ARG A 418 6.51 21.49 9.96
CA ARG A 418 5.89 22.48 10.85
C ARG A 418 5.47 23.72 10.08
N SER A 419 4.33 24.31 10.43
CA SER A 419 3.96 25.69 10.09
C SER A 419 3.59 26.47 11.35
N SER A 420 3.93 27.77 11.38
CA SER A 420 3.62 28.69 12.48
C SER A 420 3.74 30.14 12.02
N ASN A 421 3.05 31.08 12.69
CA ASN A 421 3.26 32.51 12.44
C ASN A 421 4.50 33.02 13.18
N ARG A 422 5.33 33.81 12.51
CA ARG A 422 6.51 34.48 13.10
C ARG A 422 6.74 35.83 12.44
N GLY A 423 6.76 36.91 13.23
CA GLY A 423 7.14 38.24 12.75
C GLY A 423 6.23 38.78 11.63
N GLY A 424 4.94 38.46 11.63
CA GLY A 424 4.01 38.86 10.57
C GLY A 424 4.08 38.02 9.29
N MET A 425 4.92 36.98 9.27
CA MET A 425 5.09 36.01 8.18
C MET A 425 4.62 34.63 8.61
N GLU A 426 4.38 33.77 7.62
CA GLU A 426 4.20 32.33 7.84
C GLU A 426 5.56 31.63 7.77
N ALA A 427 6.02 31.05 8.88
CA ALA A 427 7.23 30.26 8.95
C ALA A 427 6.91 28.76 8.78
N ARG A 428 7.47 28.17 7.72
CA ARG A 428 7.34 26.76 7.38
C ARG A 428 8.69 26.06 7.47
N SER A 429 8.68 24.81 7.94
CA SER A 429 9.85 23.94 7.94
C SER A 429 9.53 22.64 7.24
N TYR A 430 10.39 22.23 6.31
CA TYR A 430 10.26 20.99 5.55
C TYR A 430 11.40 20.03 5.90
N ARG A 431 11.12 18.73 5.86
CA ARG A 431 12.13 17.65 5.86
C ARG A 431 12.23 17.07 4.45
N ILE A 432 13.45 16.88 3.97
CA ILE A 432 13.72 16.42 2.61
C ILE A 432 14.72 15.27 2.68
N ARG A 433 14.37 14.12 2.09
CA ARG A 433 15.28 12.98 1.90
C ARG A 433 15.80 13.00 0.47
N MET A 434 17.10 13.09 0.27
CA MET A 434 17.71 13.14 -1.07
C MET A 434 18.12 11.76 -1.58
N GLU A 435 18.26 11.63 -2.91
CA GLU A 435 18.71 10.38 -3.56
C GLU A 435 20.06 9.88 -3.05
N ASN A 436 21.01 10.77 -2.78
CA ASN A 436 22.30 10.37 -2.20
C ASN A 436 22.23 9.93 -0.73
N GLY A 437 21.03 9.84 -0.14
CA GLY A 437 20.79 9.41 1.23
C GLY A 437 20.98 10.51 2.29
N LYS A 438 21.25 11.77 1.90
CA LYS A 438 21.32 12.89 2.84
C LYS A 438 19.93 13.38 3.24
N ASP A 439 19.78 13.72 4.51
CA ASP A 439 18.61 14.40 5.04
C ASP A 439 18.86 15.90 5.13
N LEU A 440 17.91 16.69 4.64
CA LEU A 440 17.92 18.14 4.66
C LEU A 440 16.71 18.67 5.43
N ARG A 441 16.88 19.86 6.00
CA ARG A 441 15.79 20.72 6.45
C ARG A 441 15.78 21.97 5.61
N LEU A 442 14.58 22.39 5.23
CA LEU A 442 14.34 23.65 4.54
C LEU A 442 13.48 24.55 5.44
N SER A 443 13.95 25.77 5.69
CA SER A 443 13.19 26.80 6.41
C SER A 443 12.74 27.89 5.45
N VAL A 444 11.43 28.07 5.32
CA VAL A 444 10.82 29.05 4.43
C VAL A 444 10.00 30.06 5.23
N TYR A 445 10.24 31.36 5.05
CA TYR A 445 9.39 32.42 5.61
C TYR A 445 8.63 33.09 4.47
N VAL A 446 7.31 33.08 4.56
CA VAL A 446 6.41 33.58 3.51
C VAL A 446 5.76 34.87 3.98
N THR A 447 5.93 35.95 3.21
CA THR A 447 5.30 37.24 3.44
C THR A 447 3.80 37.21 3.10
N LYS A 448 3.05 38.24 3.50
CA LYS A 448 1.59 38.32 3.23
C LYS A 448 1.25 38.35 1.74
N ASP A 449 2.12 38.91 0.91
CA ASP A 449 2.01 38.91 -0.55
C ASP A 449 2.55 37.62 -1.19
N GLY A 450 2.94 36.64 -0.37
CA GLY A 450 3.30 35.30 -0.82
C GLY A 450 4.74 35.15 -1.31
N LYS A 451 5.60 36.16 -1.14
CA LYS A 451 7.03 36.08 -1.48
C LYS A 451 7.83 35.38 -0.37
N PHE A 452 8.96 34.80 -0.74
CA PHE A 452 9.87 34.17 0.22
C PHE A 452 10.86 35.19 0.76
N GLU A 453 10.70 35.55 2.04
CA GLU A 453 11.67 36.38 2.79
C GLU A 453 12.89 35.55 3.21
N GLN A 454 12.70 34.24 3.36
CA GLN A 454 13.77 33.31 3.71
C GLN A 454 13.55 31.99 2.98
N PHE A 455 14.63 31.42 2.43
CA PHE A 455 14.64 30.09 1.85
C PHE A 455 15.98 29.38 2.13
N LEU A 456 16.15 28.87 3.35
CA LEU A 456 17.43 28.31 3.81
C LEU A 456 17.39 26.79 3.88
N VAL A 457 18.31 26.14 3.18
CA VAL A 457 18.51 24.69 3.18
C VAL A 457 19.72 24.35 4.04
N TYR A 458 19.59 23.39 4.95
CA TYR A 458 20.67 22.93 5.82
C TYR A 458 20.60 21.42 6.03
N GLY A 459 21.76 20.79 6.20
CA GLY A 459 21.86 19.36 6.47
C GLY A 459 21.33 19.00 7.85
N VAL A 460 20.81 17.79 7.99
CA VAL A 460 20.51 17.16 9.27
C VAL A 460 21.64 16.18 9.55
N ASN A 461 22.35 16.39 10.67
CA ASN A 461 23.35 15.43 11.15
C ASN A 461 22.67 14.25 11.86
#